data_AF-A6N996-F1
#
_entry.id   AF-A6N996-F1
#
_cell.length_a   1.000
_cell.length_b   1.000
_cell.length_c   1.000
_cell.angle_alpha   90.00
_cell.angle_beta   90.00
_cell.angle_gamma   90.00
#
_symmetry.space_group_name_H-M   'P 1'
#
loop_
_entity.id
_entity.type
_entity.pdbx_description
1 polymer ?
#
loop_
_entity_poly.entity_id
_entity_poly.type
_entity_poly.pdbx_seq_one_letter_code
_entity_poly.pdbx_strand_id
1 'polypeptide(L)'
;MTGDAAQPAAPSAGLTVCVTGAGGFIASWLVKLLLKRGYTVKGTVRNPADAKNDHLRAMEGAAERLILCKADLLDCDALRQAVDGCVGVFHTASPVTDDPEQMVEPAVNGTRYVIDAAADAGVRRVVFTSSIGAVAMDPNRAPSVVVDESCWRDIDFCEKTKNWYCYGKVAAEQAAWETARRRGVELVVICPVLVVGPLLQPGINASIAHVLKYLDGSARTYANAVQAYVHVRDVAEAHVRVFEAPEASGRYLCAESVLHRADVVRYLAKLFPEYPLPTRCSDEVNPRKQPYKFSNKRLRDLGLEFTPAIRCFYDTVKSLQEKGCLPAVASPMIDENGNIIDIASPETEEIHHEKGHFPTINSDEINENRKLNHNGKTLDAQTLSRESC
;
A
#
# COMPACT_ATOMS: atom_id res chain seq x y z
N MET A 1 20.55 23.86 -34.10
CA MET A 1 20.98 22.63 -33.42
C MET A 1 21.02 22.93 -31.93
N THR A 2 19.87 22.83 -31.27
CA THR A 2 19.77 23.00 -29.81
C THR A 2 20.12 21.67 -29.18
N GLY A 3 21.29 21.61 -28.55
CA GLY A 3 21.78 20.44 -27.85
C GLY A 3 20.84 20.09 -26.70
N ASP A 4 20.36 18.85 -26.73
CA ASP A 4 19.59 18.23 -25.67
C ASP A 4 20.54 18.02 -24.48
N ALA A 5 20.43 18.87 -23.47
CA ALA A 5 21.18 18.72 -22.23
C ALA A 5 20.57 17.55 -21.45
N ALA A 6 21.16 16.36 -21.60
CA ALA A 6 20.83 15.20 -20.81
C ALA A 6 20.85 15.56 -19.32
N GLN A 7 19.72 15.35 -18.63
CA GLN A 7 19.66 15.44 -17.18
C GLN A 7 20.72 14.51 -16.57
N PRO A 8 21.47 14.98 -15.55
CA PRO A 8 22.45 14.12 -14.89
C PRO A 8 21.74 12.88 -14.32
N ALA A 9 22.29 11.70 -14.62
CA ALA A 9 21.79 10.45 -14.09
C ALA A 9 21.76 10.52 -12.55
N ALA A 10 20.64 10.11 -11.96
CA ALA A 10 20.51 10.02 -10.51
C ALA A 10 21.65 9.14 -9.93
N PRO A 11 22.17 9.43 -8.73
CA PRO A 11 23.31 8.72 -8.11
C PRO A 11 23.10 7.20 -7.91
N SER A 12 21.90 6.69 -8.16
CA SER A 12 21.45 5.29 -8.08
C SER A 12 21.44 4.54 -9.42
N ALA A 13 21.66 5.21 -10.56
CA ALA A 13 21.54 4.61 -11.88
C ALA A 13 22.53 3.45 -12.07
N GLY A 14 21.98 2.25 -12.34
CA GLY A 14 22.79 1.04 -12.59
C GLY A 14 23.13 0.21 -11.36
N LEU A 15 22.75 0.64 -10.14
CA LEU A 15 22.88 -0.20 -8.95
C LEU A 15 21.79 -1.27 -8.93
N THR A 16 22.16 -2.50 -8.56
CA THR A 16 21.23 -3.62 -8.44
C THR A 16 20.86 -3.87 -6.98
N VAL A 17 19.56 -4.01 -6.69
CA VAL A 17 19.06 -4.33 -5.35
C VAL A 17 18.11 -5.52 -5.40
N CYS A 18 18.09 -6.32 -4.33
CA CYS A 18 17.14 -7.43 -4.19
C CYS A 18 15.94 -7.00 -3.33
N VAL A 19 14.72 -7.34 -3.74
CA VAL A 19 13.50 -7.15 -2.94
C VAL A 19 12.84 -8.52 -2.76
N THR A 20 12.81 -9.03 -1.54
CA THR A 20 12.16 -10.32 -1.27
C THR A 20 10.65 -10.17 -1.23
N GLY A 21 9.92 -11.12 -1.82
CA GLY A 21 8.45 -11.10 -1.83
C GLY A 21 7.88 -9.94 -2.64
N ALA A 22 8.50 -9.64 -3.78
CA ALA A 22 8.27 -8.44 -4.59
C ALA A 22 6.80 -8.20 -4.97
N GLY A 23 6.00 -9.25 -5.13
CA GLY A 23 4.57 -9.16 -5.44
C GLY A 23 3.66 -8.79 -4.26
N GLY A 24 4.19 -8.63 -3.05
CA GLY A 24 3.44 -8.24 -1.86
C GLY A 24 2.99 -6.77 -1.87
N PHE A 25 2.12 -6.40 -0.92
CA PHE A 25 1.52 -5.07 -0.85
C PHE A 25 2.55 -3.93 -0.72
N ILE A 26 3.38 -3.98 0.33
CA ILE A 26 4.46 -3.00 0.54
C ILE A 26 5.53 -3.15 -0.55
N ALA A 27 5.91 -4.39 -0.84
CA ALA A 27 7.00 -4.71 -1.76
C ALA A 27 6.74 -4.19 -3.18
N SER A 28 5.51 -4.26 -3.68
CA SER A 28 5.16 -3.77 -5.01
C SER A 28 5.35 -2.26 -5.13
N TRP A 29 5.01 -1.50 -4.08
CA TRP A 29 5.27 -0.06 -4.04
C TRP A 29 6.75 0.26 -3.94
N LEU A 30 7.50 -0.53 -3.17
CA LEU A 30 8.95 -0.41 -3.07
C LEU A 30 9.64 -0.69 -4.42
N VAL A 31 9.26 -1.76 -5.12
CA VAL A 31 9.77 -2.07 -6.47
C VAL A 31 9.45 -0.93 -7.43
N LYS A 32 8.21 -0.45 -7.45
CA LYS A 32 7.80 0.69 -8.30
C LYS A 32 8.67 1.92 -8.06
N LEU A 33 8.94 2.23 -6.79
CA LEU A 33 9.75 3.38 -6.40
C LEU A 33 11.23 3.21 -6.77
N LEU A 34 11.80 2.02 -6.55
CA LEU A 34 13.18 1.70 -6.92
C LEU A 34 13.40 1.79 -8.44
N LEU A 35 12.48 1.24 -9.24
CA LEU A 35 12.52 1.33 -10.70
C LEU A 35 12.46 2.78 -11.19
N LYS A 36 11.60 3.60 -10.55
CA LYS A 36 11.50 5.04 -10.82
C LYS A 36 12.79 5.79 -10.46
N ARG A 37 13.51 5.35 -9.43
CA ARG A 37 14.84 5.87 -9.04
C ARG A 37 16.01 5.29 -9.87
N GLY A 38 15.73 4.48 -10.90
CA GLY A 38 16.75 3.97 -11.82
C GLY A 38 17.53 2.75 -11.32
N TYR A 39 17.11 2.12 -10.22
CA TYR A 39 17.68 0.85 -9.78
C TYR A 39 17.30 -0.30 -10.71
N THR A 40 18.21 -1.26 -10.85
CA THR A 40 17.87 -2.62 -11.28
C THR A 40 17.35 -3.39 -10.08
N VAL A 41 16.19 -4.02 -10.20
CA VAL A 41 15.52 -4.71 -9.09
C VAL A 41 15.46 -6.21 -9.38
N LYS A 42 16.12 -7.01 -8.54
CA LYS A 42 15.92 -8.46 -8.46
C LYS A 42 14.79 -8.74 -7.46
N GLY A 43 13.58 -8.97 -7.96
CA GLY A 43 12.40 -9.21 -7.13
C GLY A 43 12.17 -10.71 -6.91
N THR A 44 12.24 -11.21 -5.68
CA THR A 44 11.95 -12.63 -5.42
C THR A 44 10.45 -12.89 -5.31
N VAL A 45 9.99 -13.95 -5.97
CA VAL A 45 8.62 -14.47 -5.91
C VAL A 45 8.65 -15.99 -5.98
N ARG A 46 7.66 -16.67 -5.39
CA ARG A 46 7.62 -18.15 -5.36
C ARG A 46 7.52 -18.78 -6.76
N ASN A 47 6.75 -18.15 -7.65
CA ASN A 47 6.64 -18.54 -9.05
C ASN A 47 6.59 -17.28 -9.92
N PRO A 48 7.65 -16.94 -10.68
CA PRO A 48 7.65 -15.79 -11.55
C PRO A 48 6.53 -15.81 -12.59
N ALA A 49 6.19 -16.99 -13.14
CA ALA A 49 5.20 -17.11 -14.22
C ALA A 49 3.73 -16.95 -13.76
N ASP A 50 3.49 -16.85 -12.44
CA ASP A 50 2.15 -16.65 -11.89
C ASP A 50 1.62 -15.24 -12.23
N ALA A 51 0.42 -15.19 -12.82
CA ALA A 51 -0.26 -13.95 -13.24
C ALA A 51 -0.49 -12.96 -12.09
N LYS A 52 -0.48 -13.43 -10.83
CA LYS A 52 -0.54 -12.53 -9.67
C LYS A 52 0.62 -11.52 -9.60
N ASN A 53 1.68 -11.73 -10.38
CA ASN A 53 2.85 -10.85 -10.46
C ASN A 53 2.83 -9.93 -11.69
N ASP A 54 1.78 -9.96 -12.52
CA ASP A 54 1.72 -9.16 -13.76
C ASP A 54 1.74 -7.66 -13.50
N HIS A 55 1.21 -7.23 -12.35
CA HIS A 55 1.28 -5.84 -11.91
C HIS A 55 2.72 -5.34 -11.71
N LEU A 56 3.69 -6.23 -11.48
CA LEU A 56 5.11 -5.87 -11.40
C LEU A 56 5.69 -5.60 -12.79
N ARG A 57 5.33 -6.43 -13.77
CA ARG A 57 5.82 -6.31 -15.16
C ARG A 57 5.24 -5.09 -15.87
N ALA A 58 4.04 -4.68 -15.50
CA ALA A 58 3.38 -3.50 -16.04
C ALA A 58 3.92 -2.17 -15.47
N MET A 59 4.88 -2.20 -14.53
CA MET A 59 5.47 -0.98 -13.99
C MET A 59 6.39 -0.32 -15.00
N GLU A 60 6.40 1.01 -15.00
CA GLU A 60 7.37 1.80 -15.76
C GLU A 60 8.81 1.42 -15.37
N GLY A 61 9.64 1.11 -16.37
CA GLY A 61 11.02 0.66 -16.19
C GLY A 61 11.18 -0.83 -15.87
N ALA A 62 10.10 -1.60 -15.70
CA ALA A 62 10.19 -3.02 -15.36
C ALA A 62 10.75 -3.87 -16.51
N ALA A 63 10.39 -3.57 -17.76
CA ALA A 63 10.85 -4.32 -18.93
C ALA A 63 12.39 -4.32 -19.05
N GLU A 64 13.05 -3.24 -18.62
CA GLU A 64 14.49 -3.06 -18.71
C GLU A 64 15.23 -3.42 -17.42
N ARG A 65 14.59 -3.21 -16.26
CA ARG A 65 15.29 -3.22 -14.96
C ARG A 65 14.67 -4.10 -13.89
N LEU A 66 13.55 -4.79 -14.16
CA LEU A 66 12.99 -5.77 -13.22
C LEU A 66 13.34 -7.20 -13.63
N ILE A 67 13.98 -7.93 -12.73
CA ILE A 67 14.27 -9.36 -12.87
C ILE A 67 13.50 -10.11 -11.80
N LEU A 68 12.54 -10.95 -12.19
CA LEU A 68 11.80 -11.77 -11.23
C LEU A 68 12.51 -13.11 -10.99
N CYS A 69 13.04 -13.27 -9.79
CA CYS A 69 13.76 -14.46 -9.36
C CYS A 69 12.80 -15.44 -8.67
N LYS A 70 12.81 -16.70 -9.09
CA LYS A 70 12.09 -17.76 -8.38
C LYS A 70 12.81 -18.05 -7.06
N ALA A 71 12.18 -17.79 -5.93
CA ALA A 71 12.70 -18.18 -4.62
C ALA A 71 11.58 -18.35 -3.58
N ASP A 72 11.75 -19.33 -2.70
CA ASP A 72 11.04 -19.37 -1.42
C ASP A 72 11.98 -18.91 -0.29
N LEU A 73 11.42 -18.42 0.81
CA LEU A 73 12.22 -17.95 1.95
C LEU A 73 13.00 -19.08 2.62
N LEU A 74 12.56 -20.32 2.48
CA LEU A 74 13.24 -21.49 3.05
C LEU A 74 14.20 -22.17 2.06
N ASP A 75 14.41 -21.58 0.88
CA ASP A 75 15.36 -22.06 -0.13
C ASP A 75 16.61 -21.16 -0.17
N CYS A 76 17.64 -21.57 0.57
CA CYS A 76 18.89 -20.82 0.69
C CYS A 76 19.59 -20.58 -0.65
N ASP A 77 19.58 -21.55 -1.56
CA ASP A 77 20.31 -21.45 -2.82
C ASP A 77 19.59 -20.50 -3.79
N ALA A 78 18.27 -20.56 -3.83
CA ALA A 78 17.47 -19.60 -4.59
C ALA A 78 17.66 -18.16 -4.04
N LEU A 79 17.74 -17.99 -2.73
CA LEU A 79 18.03 -16.69 -2.11
C LEU A 79 19.42 -16.18 -2.47
N ARG A 80 20.46 -17.03 -2.40
CA ARG A 80 21.83 -16.65 -2.82
C ARG A 80 21.87 -16.19 -4.27
N GLN A 81 21.24 -16.93 -5.19
CA GLN A 81 21.17 -16.54 -6.60
C GLN A 81 20.45 -15.20 -6.82
N ALA A 82 19.38 -14.95 -6.06
CA ALA A 82 18.64 -13.70 -6.15
C ALA A 82 19.42 -12.51 -5.60
N VAL A 83 20.23 -12.72 -4.55
CA VAL A 83 21.00 -11.66 -3.88
C VAL A 83 22.35 -11.39 -4.55
N ASP A 84 22.91 -12.36 -5.28
CA ASP A 84 24.17 -12.22 -6.00
C ASP A 84 24.22 -10.97 -6.88
N GLY A 85 25.33 -10.23 -6.83
CA GLY A 85 25.53 -8.97 -7.56
C GLY A 85 24.69 -7.78 -7.07
N CYS A 86 23.92 -7.92 -5.98
CA CYS A 86 23.18 -6.79 -5.40
C CYS A 86 24.06 -5.96 -4.45
N VAL A 87 23.88 -4.65 -4.47
CA VAL A 87 24.51 -3.74 -3.49
C VAL A 87 23.68 -3.58 -2.21
N GLY A 88 22.42 -4.04 -2.24
CA GLY A 88 21.46 -3.91 -1.16
C GLY A 88 20.36 -4.95 -1.23
N VAL A 89 19.79 -5.29 -0.07
CA VAL A 89 18.64 -6.19 0.02
C VAL A 89 17.54 -5.56 0.87
N PHE A 90 16.31 -5.55 0.35
CA PHE A 90 15.10 -5.20 1.07
C PHE A 90 14.38 -6.50 1.45
N HIS A 91 14.51 -6.91 2.70
CA HIS A 91 13.85 -8.10 3.21
C HIS A 91 12.43 -7.77 3.70
N THR A 92 11.45 -7.86 2.79
CA THR A 92 10.04 -7.56 3.07
C THR A 92 9.15 -8.80 3.19
N ALA A 93 9.59 -9.93 2.61
CA ALA A 93 8.83 -11.17 2.61
C ALA A 93 8.71 -11.73 4.03
N SER A 94 7.48 -11.96 4.47
CA SER A 94 7.17 -12.59 5.74
C SER A 94 5.71 -13.07 5.69
N PRO A 95 5.38 -14.22 6.26
CA PRO A 95 4.00 -14.59 6.49
C PRO A 95 3.27 -13.51 7.32
N VAL A 96 1.95 -13.40 7.13
CA VAL A 96 1.09 -12.50 7.92
C VAL A 96 -0.10 -13.31 8.38
N THR A 97 0.06 -14.03 9.48
CA THR A 97 -0.92 -14.95 10.05
C THR A 97 -0.66 -15.15 11.54
N ASP A 98 -1.71 -15.50 12.30
CA ASP A 98 -1.60 -15.94 13.69
C ASP A 98 -1.55 -17.48 13.82
N ASP A 99 -1.38 -18.20 12.71
CA ASP A 99 -0.99 -19.62 12.74
C ASP A 99 0.53 -19.72 13.05
N PRO A 100 0.92 -20.24 14.22
CA PRO A 100 2.33 -20.29 14.62
C PRO A 100 3.20 -21.14 13.68
N GLU A 101 2.67 -22.23 13.13
CA GLU A 101 3.42 -23.14 12.25
C GLU A 101 3.80 -22.44 10.94
N GLN A 102 2.88 -21.63 10.42
CA GLN A 102 3.09 -20.87 9.20
C GLN A 102 3.83 -19.55 9.43
N MET A 103 3.84 -19.04 10.66
CA MET A 103 4.38 -17.72 10.98
C MET A 103 5.82 -17.76 11.50
N VAL A 104 6.06 -18.51 12.59
CA VAL A 104 7.27 -18.33 13.41
C VAL A 104 8.51 -18.84 12.68
N GLU A 105 8.50 -20.11 12.28
CA GLU A 105 9.66 -20.73 11.63
C GLU A 105 9.98 -20.06 10.29
N PRO A 106 9.02 -19.84 9.37
CA PRO A 106 9.33 -19.20 8.09
C PRO A 106 9.80 -17.75 8.23
N ALA A 107 9.27 -17.00 9.21
CA ALA A 107 9.73 -15.64 9.47
C ALA A 107 11.17 -15.63 10.02
N VAL A 108 11.48 -16.47 11.01
CA VAL A 108 12.79 -16.48 11.65
C VAL A 108 13.87 -17.06 10.75
N ASN A 109 13.65 -18.26 10.19
CA ASN A 109 14.64 -18.93 9.35
C ASN A 109 14.82 -18.21 8.01
N GLY A 110 13.73 -17.78 7.38
CA GLY A 110 13.81 -16.96 6.16
C GLY A 110 14.63 -15.69 6.37
N THR A 111 14.45 -15.01 7.51
CA THR A 111 15.25 -13.82 7.85
C THR A 111 16.73 -14.14 7.99
N ARG A 112 17.08 -15.23 8.69
CA ARG A 112 18.48 -15.68 8.81
C ARG A 112 19.09 -15.97 7.45
N TYR A 113 18.39 -16.72 6.60
CA TYR A 113 18.89 -17.11 5.28
C TYR A 113 19.09 -15.92 4.35
N VAL A 114 18.20 -14.92 4.39
CA VAL A 114 18.38 -13.69 3.60
C VAL A 114 19.61 -12.91 4.05
N ILE A 115 19.85 -12.78 5.36
CA ILE A 115 21.03 -12.08 5.89
C ILE A 115 22.31 -12.87 5.61
N ASP A 116 22.28 -14.19 5.75
CA ASP A 116 23.40 -15.05 5.41
C ASP A 116 23.74 -14.96 3.91
N ALA A 117 22.74 -14.96 3.01
CA ALA A 117 22.93 -14.76 1.58
C ALA A 117 23.47 -13.36 1.24
N ALA A 118 23.00 -12.32 1.93
CA ALA A 118 23.51 -10.96 1.79
C ALA A 118 24.99 -10.86 2.22
N ALA A 119 25.35 -11.51 3.33
CA ALA A 119 26.72 -11.60 3.79
C ALA A 119 27.62 -12.33 2.78
N ASP A 120 27.17 -13.49 2.29
CA ASP A 120 27.90 -14.30 1.31
C ASP A 120 28.18 -13.50 0.01
N ALA A 121 27.23 -12.65 -0.41
CA ALA A 121 27.34 -11.82 -1.61
C ALA A 121 28.07 -10.48 -1.40
N GLY A 122 28.52 -10.17 -0.17
CA GLY A 122 29.18 -8.90 0.13
C GLY A 122 28.25 -7.68 0.02
N VAL A 123 26.95 -7.86 0.25
CA VAL A 123 25.96 -6.78 0.25
C VAL A 123 26.32 -5.75 1.32
N ARG A 124 26.28 -4.46 0.96
CA ARG A 124 26.57 -3.36 1.89
C ARG A 124 25.56 -3.31 3.04
N ARG A 125 24.27 -3.26 2.71
CA ARG A 125 23.19 -3.01 3.66
C ARG A 125 21.95 -3.84 3.37
N VAL A 126 21.37 -4.41 4.42
CA VAL A 126 20.05 -5.03 4.42
C VAL A 126 19.06 -4.10 5.12
N VAL A 127 17.92 -3.83 4.49
CA VAL A 127 16.78 -3.16 5.10
C VAL A 127 15.70 -4.20 5.38
N PHE A 128 15.41 -4.45 6.65
CA PHE A 128 14.43 -5.45 7.09
C PHE A 128 13.09 -4.81 7.45
N THR A 129 12.00 -5.37 6.93
CA THR A 129 10.64 -4.97 7.28
C THR A 129 10.14 -5.75 8.50
N SER A 130 10.33 -5.17 9.68
CA SER A 130 9.71 -5.63 10.92
C SER A 130 8.26 -5.15 11.00
N SER A 131 7.78 -4.80 12.20
CA SER A 131 6.39 -4.44 12.46
C SER A 131 6.27 -3.69 13.78
N ILE A 132 5.25 -2.84 13.91
CA ILE A 132 4.80 -2.34 15.21
C ILE A 132 4.47 -3.46 16.20
N GLY A 133 4.17 -4.67 15.72
CA GLY A 133 4.02 -5.86 16.55
C GLY A 133 5.28 -6.24 17.34
N ALA A 134 6.46 -5.80 16.91
CA ALA A 134 7.73 -5.97 17.63
C ALA A 134 8.07 -4.78 18.57
N VAL A 135 7.20 -3.78 18.66
CA VAL A 135 7.42 -2.52 19.39
C VAL A 135 6.30 -2.23 20.40
N ALA A 136 5.06 -2.13 19.89
CA ALA A 136 3.91 -1.67 20.65
C ALA A 136 3.29 -2.78 21.50
N MET A 137 2.71 -2.39 22.64
CA MET A 137 2.09 -3.20 23.71
C MET A 137 3.05 -4.11 24.49
N ASP A 138 3.69 -3.49 25.46
CA ASP A 138 4.19 -4.15 26.66
C ASP A 138 3.16 -3.85 27.77
N PRO A 139 2.55 -4.87 28.42
CA PRO A 139 1.57 -4.65 29.48
C PRO A 139 2.15 -3.89 30.68
N ASN A 140 3.47 -3.86 30.83
CA ASN A 140 4.18 -3.16 31.91
C ASN A 140 4.49 -1.70 31.56
N ARG A 141 4.27 -1.28 30.30
CA ARG A 141 4.58 0.08 29.86
C ARG A 141 3.49 1.05 30.31
N ALA A 142 3.90 2.09 31.03
CA ALA A 142 2.99 3.14 31.47
C ALA A 142 2.35 3.88 30.27
N PRO A 143 1.05 4.22 30.32
CA PRO A 143 0.35 4.89 29.21
C PRO A 143 0.93 6.25 28.79
N SER A 144 1.70 6.90 29.67
CA SER A 144 2.34 8.19 29.43
C SER A 144 3.62 8.09 28.61
N VAL A 145 4.22 6.91 28.49
CA VAL A 145 5.48 6.68 27.77
C VAL A 145 5.27 6.84 26.28
N VAL A 146 6.15 7.60 25.64
CA VAL A 146 6.19 7.75 24.19
C VAL A 146 6.73 6.45 23.59
N VAL A 147 5.96 5.83 22.69
CA VAL A 147 6.40 4.66 21.95
C VAL A 147 7.38 5.08 20.87
N ASP A 148 8.63 4.67 20.99
CA ASP A 148 9.69 4.93 20.02
C ASP A 148 10.46 3.65 19.69
N GLU A 149 11.58 3.78 19.00
CA GLU A 149 12.39 2.67 18.52
C GLU A 149 13.15 1.90 19.63
N SER A 150 13.25 2.46 20.83
CA SER A 150 13.83 1.78 22.00
C SER A 150 12.85 0.77 22.63
N CYS A 151 11.55 0.91 22.36
CA CYS A 151 10.53 0.03 22.88
C CYS A 151 10.55 -1.34 22.19
N TRP A 152 10.55 -2.41 22.97
CA TRP A 152 10.36 -3.77 22.48
C TRP A 152 9.06 -4.35 23.03
N ARG A 153 8.44 -5.21 22.21
CA ARG A 153 7.31 -6.02 22.63
C ARG A 153 7.79 -7.12 23.58
N ASP A 154 7.04 -7.35 24.66
CA ASP A 154 7.22 -8.53 25.50
C ASP A 154 6.81 -9.79 24.71
N ILE A 155 7.81 -10.64 24.41
CA ILE A 155 7.62 -11.86 23.63
C ILE A 155 6.79 -12.90 24.38
N ASP A 156 6.93 -13.00 25.71
CA ASP A 156 6.18 -13.93 26.55
C ASP A 156 4.70 -13.52 26.60
N PHE A 157 4.43 -12.22 26.61
CA PHE A 157 3.06 -11.71 26.51
C PHE A 157 2.41 -12.06 25.16
N CYS A 158 3.18 -12.06 24.06
CA CYS A 158 2.67 -12.48 22.75
C CYS A 158 2.26 -13.95 22.76
N GLU A 159 3.10 -14.83 23.32
CA GLU A 159 2.79 -16.26 23.45
C GLU A 159 1.56 -16.49 24.34
N LYS A 160 1.51 -15.87 25.53
CA LYS A 160 0.36 -15.97 26.46
C LYS A 160 -0.96 -15.52 25.84
N THR A 161 -0.92 -14.52 24.96
CA THR A 161 -2.10 -13.99 24.25
C THR A 161 -2.33 -14.61 22.88
N LYS A 162 -1.53 -15.63 22.50
CA LYS A 162 -1.57 -16.30 21.19
C LYS A 162 -1.46 -15.33 20.00
N ASN A 163 -0.72 -14.24 20.18
CA ASN A 163 -0.48 -13.24 19.15
C ASN A 163 0.76 -13.62 18.33
N TRP A 164 0.64 -14.71 17.59
CA TRP A 164 1.75 -15.38 16.93
C TRP A 164 2.36 -14.55 15.79
N TYR A 165 1.58 -13.68 15.14
CA TYR A 165 2.14 -12.69 14.21
C TYR A 165 3.14 -11.75 14.93
N CYS A 166 2.74 -11.18 16.07
CA CYS A 166 3.63 -10.31 16.83
C CYS A 166 4.83 -11.07 17.37
N TYR A 167 4.62 -12.27 17.91
CA TYR A 167 5.70 -13.16 18.36
C TYR A 167 6.73 -13.39 17.24
N GLY A 168 6.27 -13.84 16.07
CA GLY A 168 7.12 -14.12 14.92
C GLY A 168 7.90 -12.89 14.45
N LYS A 169 7.29 -11.69 14.49
CA LYS A 169 7.99 -10.44 14.15
C LYS A 169 9.06 -10.05 15.18
N VAL A 170 8.82 -10.24 16.48
CA VAL A 170 9.85 -10.04 17.51
C VAL A 170 11.01 -11.00 17.30
N ALA A 171 10.72 -12.29 17.19
CA ALA A 171 11.73 -13.33 17.04
C ALA A 171 12.55 -13.15 15.75
N ALA A 172 11.90 -12.83 14.63
CA ALA A 172 12.58 -12.59 13.37
C ALA A 172 13.47 -11.34 13.42
N GLU A 173 13.02 -10.25 14.05
CA GLU A 173 13.85 -9.05 14.19
C GLU A 173 15.07 -9.29 15.10
N GLN A 174 14.90 -10.02 16.20
CA GLN A 174 16.02 -10.41 17.07
C GLN A 174 17.02 -11.31 16.33
N ALA A 175 16.53 -12.30 15.60
CA ALA A 175 17.36 -13.16 14.75
C ALA A 175 18.07 -12.36 13.65
N ALA A 176 17.43 -11.32 13.11
CA ALA A 176 18.04 -10.43 12.13
C ALA A 176 19.24 -9.70 12.72
N TRP A 177 19.06 -9.04 13.87
CA TRP A 177 20.12 -8.31 14.57
C TRP A 177 21.27 -9.23 14.96
N GLU A 178 20.97 -10.41 15.51
CA GLU A 178 21.99 -11.39 15.89
C GLU A 178 22.80 -11.86 14.67
N THR A 179 22.11 -12.25 13.60
CA THR A 179 22.76 -12.78 12.39
C THR A 179 23.58 -11.71 11.68
N ALA A 180 23.04 -10.50 11.52
CA ALA A 180 23.75 -9.38 10.90
C ALA A 180 25.03 -9.03 11.68
N ARG A 181 24.95 -8.95 13.02
CA ARG A 181 26.12 -8.72 13.87
C ARG A 181 27.17 -9.83 13.74
N ARG A 182 26.74 -11.09 13.72
CA ARG A 182 27.62 -12.25 13.59
C ARG A 182 28.30 -12.30 12.22
N ARG A 183 27.59 -11.93 11.16
CA ARG A 183 28.05 -12.00 9.77
C ARG A 183 28.72 -10.72 9.26
N GLY A 184 28.66 -9.63 10.03
CA GLY A 184 29.25 -8.34 9.66
C GLY A 184 28.48 -7.58 8.59
N VAL A 185 27.15 -7.77 8.50
CA VAL A 185 26.27 -7.08 7.54
C VAL A 185 25.63 -5.87 8.20
N GLU A 186 25.59 -4.74 7.51
CA GLU A 186 24.86 -3.57 8.00
C GLU A 186 23.35 -3.82 7.90
N LEU A 187 22.65 -3.71 9.04
CA LEU A 187 21.21 -3.91 9.12
C LEU A 187 20.52 -2.62 9.58
N VAL A 188 19.47 -2.24 8.86
CA VAL A 188 18.53 -1.20 9.26
C VAL A 188 17.11 -1.77 9.24
N VAL A 189 16.30 -1.44 10.24
CA VAL A 189 14.96 -2.02 10.39
C VAL A 189 13.90 -0.93 10.27
N ILE A 190 12.90 -1.15 9.41
CA ILE A 190 11.67 -0.36 9.41
C ILE A 190 10.60 -1.12 10.19
N CYS A 191 9.97 -0.45 11.15
CA CYS A 191 8.84 -0.97 11.93
C CYS A 191 7.55 -0.26 11.49
N PRO A 192 6.91 -0.67 10.39
CA PRO A 192 5.66 -0.07 9.96
C PRO A 192 4.51 -0.45 10.89
N VAL A 193 3.55 0.46 11.02
CA VAL A 193 2.28 0.22 11.70
C VAL A 193 1.26 -0.42 10.74
N LEU A 194 -0.05 -0.30 11.01
CA LEU A 194 -1.05 -0.86 10.10
C LEU A 194 -1.03 -0.08 8.78
N VAL A 195 -0.45 -0.70 7.74
CA VAL A 195 -0.24 -0.07 6.43
C VAL A 195 -1.53 -0.09 5.62
N VAL A 196 -1.93 1.08 5.15
CA VAL A 196 -3.11 1.30 4.30
C VAL A 196 -2.73 2.10 3.06
N GLY A 197 -3.56 2.08 2.03
CA GLY A 197 -3.34 2.79 0.79
C GLY A 197 -3.74 1.97 -0.43
N PRO A 198 -3.45 2.48 -1.64
CA PRO A 198 -3.86 1.86 -2.89
C PRO A 198 -3.09 0.56 -3.14
N LEU A 199 -3.79 -0.44 -3.68
CA LEU A 199 -3.25 -1.76 -3.95
C LEU A 199 -2.70 -1.81 -5.38
N LEU A 200 -1.47 -2.30 -5.54
CA LEU A 200 -0.94 -2.60 -6.88
C LEU A 200 -1.23 -4.05 -7.23
N GLN A 201 -0.97 -4.97 -6.31
CA GLN A 201 -1.26 -6.39 -6.45
C GLN A 201 -2.77 -6.65 -6.59
N PRO A 202 -3.19 -7.77 -7.21
CA PRO A 202 -4.62 -8.07 -7.41
C PRO A 202 -5.34 -8.47 -6.12
N GLY A 203 -4.64 -9.09 -5.16
CA GLY A 203 -5.25 -9.64 -3.95
C GLY A 203 -5.37 -8.63 -2.79
N ILE A 204 -6.44 -8.80 -1.99
CA ILE A 204 -6.62 -8.10 -0.71
C ILE A 204 -5.69 -8.72 0.34
N ASN A 205 -4.82 -7.91 0.93
CA ASN A 205 -3.97 -8.33 2.05
C ASN A 205 -4.62 -7.99 3.41
N ALA A 206 -4.09 -8.58 4.49
CA ALA A 206 -4.68 -8.51 5.83
C ALA A 206 -4.99 -7.09 6.35
N SER A 207 -4.11 -6.11 6.11
CA SER A 207 -4.34 -4.73 6.57
C SER A 207 -5.46 -4.03 5.81
N ILE A 208 -5.64 -4.35 4.53
CA ILE A 208 -6.74 -3.83 3.71
C ILE A 208 -8.05 -4.53 4.06
N ALA A 209 -8.03 -5.84 4.37
CA ALA A 209 -9.20 -6.55 4.89
C ALA A 209 -9.75 -5.91 6.18
N HIS A 210 -8.86 -5.35 7.04
CA HIS A 210 -9.28 -4.59 8.21
C HIS A 210 -10.06 -3.31 7.87
N VAL A 211 -9.78 -2.65 6.74
CA VAL A 211 -10.56 -1.48 6.28
C VAL A 211 -11.82 -1.92 5.53
N LEU A 212 -11.68 -2.89 4.63
CA LEU A 212 -12.76 -3.40 3.76
C LEU A 212 -13.98 -3.89 4.56
N LYS A 213 -13.76 -4.59 5.68
CA LYS A 213 -14.86 -5.12 6.52
C LYS A 213 -15.84 -4.06 7.03
N TYR A 214 -15.42 -2.79 7.10
CA TYR A 214 -16.31 -1.69 7.47
C TYR A 214 -17.17 -1.23 6.29
N LEU A 215 -16.61 -1.28 5.08
CA LEU A 215 -17.23 -0.78 3.84
C LEU A 215 -18.18 -1.80 3.21
N ASP A 216 -17.87 -3.10 3.32
CA ASP A 216 -18.75 -4.19 2.85
C ASP A 216 -19.83 -4.58 3.90
N GLY A 217 -19.77 -3.94 5.08
CA GLY A 217 -20.69 -4.16 6.19
C GLY A 217 -20.41 -5.41 7.03
N SER A 218 -19.42 -6.25 6.70
CA SER A 218 -19.08 -7.46 7.47
C SER A 218 -18.91 -7.18 8.96
N ALA A 219 -18.36 -6.01 9.31
CA ALA A 219 -18.33 -5.49 10.67
C ALA A 219 -19.57 -4.63 10.99
N ARG A 220 -20.46 -5.14 11.84
CA ARG A 220 -21.65 -4.41 12.33
C ARG A 220 -21.36 -3.44 13.48
N THR A 221 -20.21 -3.59 14.14
CA THR A 221 -19.72 -2.73 15.21
C THR A 221 -18.23 -2.46 15.02
N TYR A 222 -17.71 -1.44 15.71
CA TYR A 222 -16.27 -1.21 15.82
C TYR A 222 -15.79 -1.44 17.25
N ALA A 223 -14.56 -1.95 17.42
CA ALA A 223 -14.00 -2.23 18.74
C ALA A 223 -13.57 -0.94 19.49
N ASN A 224 -13.66 -0.94 20.81
CA ASN A 224 -13.07 0.07 21.69
C ASN A 224 -11.53 -0.11 21.76
N ALA A 225 -10.85 0.24 20.67
CA ALA A 225 -9.43 0.03 20.48
C ALA A 225 -8.79 1.15 19.63
N VAL A 226 -7.49 1.36 19.84
CA VAL A 226 -6.67 2.29 19.07
C VAL A 226 -5.60 1.53 18.29
N GLN A 227 -5.21 2.07 17.14
CA GLN A 227 -4.14 1.52 16.31
C GLN A 227 -3.46 2.66 15.53
N ALA A 228 -2.16 2.52 15.27
CA ALA A 228 -1.44 3.43 14.39
C ALA A 228 -1.58 3.05 12.91
N TYR A 229 -1.65 4.06 12.04
CA TYR A 229 -1.79 3.92 10.58
C TYR A 229 -0.66 4.65 9.85
N VAL A 230 -0.32 4.15 8.66
CA VAL A 230 0.66 4.75 7.76
C VAL A 230 0.33 4.41 6.32
N HIS A 231 0.65 5.32 5.41
CA HIS A 231 0.42 5.10 3.99
C HIS A 231 1.48 4.16 3.39
N VAL A 232 1.06 3.28 2.46
CA VAL A 232 1.96 2.32 1.81
C VAL A 232 3.08 2.98 1.01
N ARG A 233 2.84 4.16 0.42
CA ARG A 233 3.88 4.92 -0.30
C ARG A 233 4.93 5.47 0.67
N ASP A 234 4.51 5.95 1.83
CA ASP A 234 5.42 6.45 2.86
C ASP A 234 6.31 5.31 3.40
N VAL A 235 5.75 4.11 3.55
CA VAL A 235 6.54 2.93 3.95
C VAL A 235 7.56 2.57 2.88
N ALA A 236 7.18 2.52 1.61
CA ALA A 236 8.13 2.26 0.52
C ALA A 236 9.25 3.31 0.48
N GLU A 237 8.88 4.58 0.62
CA GLU A 237 9.80 5.69 0.66
C GLU A 237 10.72 5.66 1.90
N ALA A 238 10.21 5.26 3.07
CA ALA A 238 11.02 5.05 4.28
C ALA A 238 12.11 4.00 4.05
N HIS A 239 11.78 2.88 3.38
CA HIS A 239 12.77 1.84 3.07
C HIS A 239 13.89 2.38 2.18
N VAL A 240 13.55 3.13 1.12
CA VAL A 240 14.55 3.71 0.22
C VAL A 240 15.41 4.75 0.95
N ARG A 241 14.79 5.66 1.72
CA ARG A 241 15.52 6.70 2.47
C ARG A 241 16.54 6.10 3.43
N VAL A 242 16.18 5.10 4.22
CA VAL A 242 17.14 4.46 5.15
C VAL A 242 18.19 3.63 4.42
N PHE A 243 17.92 3.17 3.20
CA PHE A 243 18.93 2.48 2.39
C PHE A 243 19.96 3.46 1.81
N GLU A 244 19.50 4.62 1.35
CA GLU A 244 20.31 5.64 0.70
C GLU A 244 21.10 6.51 1.69
N ALA A 245 20.55 6.81 2.87
CA ALA A 245 21.19 7.64 3.89
C ALA A 245 22.37 6.91 4.58
N PRO A 246 23.64 7.32 4.37
CA PRO A 246 24.80 6.60 4.92
C PRO A 246 24.77 6.45 6.46
N GLU A 247 24.26 7.45 7.16
CA GLU A 247 24.16 7.52 8.62
C GLU A 247 22.99 6.72 9.22
N ALA A 248 22.09 6.20 8.38
CA ALA A 248 20.93 5.46 8.85
C ALA A 248 21.34 4.17 9.58
N SER A 249 20.83 3.98 10.79
CA SER A 249 21.18 2.86 11.65
C SER A 249 20.06 2.51 12.62
N GLY A 250 20.04 1.27 13.10
CA GLY A 250 19.07 0.80 14.09
C GLY A 250 17.67 0.63 13.52
N ARG A 251 16.67 0.93 14.33
CA ARG A 251 15.25 0.79 13.99
C ARG A 251 14.66 2.17 13.65
N TYR A 252 13.60 2.17 12.84
CA TYR A 252 12.81 3.35 12.47
C TYR A 252 11.32 3.03 12.58
N LEU A 253 10.59 3.74 13.45
CA LEU A 253 9.15 3.60 13.59
C LEU A 253 8.44 4.36 12.46
N CYS A 254 7.69 3.64 11.62
CA CYS A 254 7.00 4.20 10.47
C CYS A 254 5.49 4.27 10.73
N ALA A 255 5.04 5.43 11.20
CA ALA A 255 3.67 5.73 11.62
C ALA A 255 3.33 7.20 11.32
N GLU A 256 2.10 7.49 10.90
CA GLU A 256 1.62 8.87 10.74
C GLU A 256 0.78 9.32 11.93
N SER A 257 -0.23 8.53 12.34
CA SER A 257 -1.12 8.86 13.46
C SER A 257 -1.66 7.61 14.16
N VAL A 258 -2.12 7.77 15.40
CA VAL A 258 -2.84 6.76 16.17
C VAL A 258 -4.31 7.15 16.25
N LEU A 259 -5.19 6.28 15.78
CA LEU A 259 -6.62 6.54 15.73
C LEU A 259 -7.41 5.49 16.52
N HIS A 260 -8.49 5.92 17.17
CA HIS A 260 -9.51 5.01 17.66
C HIS A 260 -10.32 4.45 16.49
N ARG A 261 -10.87 3.23 16.60
CA ARG A 261 -11.71 2.67 15.51
C ARG A 261 -12.91 3.57 15.15
N ALA A 262 -13.46 4.27 16.14
CA ALA A 262 -14.49 5.30 15.93
C ALA A 262 -14.04 6.43 14.98
N ASP A 263 -12.78 6.88 15.05
CA ASP A 263 -12.27 7.93 14.17
C ASP A 263 -12.09 7.42 12.74
N VAL A 264 -11.67 6.16 12.60
CA VAL A 264 -11.54 5.49 11.30
C VAL A 264 -12.89 5.41 10.60
N VAL A 265 -13.92 4.88 11.27
CA VAL A 265 -15.26 4.80 10.68
C VAL A 265 -15.85 6.18 10.40
N ARG A 266 -15.52 7.20 11.21
CA ARG A 266 -15.91 8.59 10.96
C ARG A 266 -15.24 9.16 9.71
N TYR A 267 -13.95 8.89 9.48
CA TYR A 267 -13.30 9.28 8.23
C TYR A 267 -13.92 8.58 7.03
N LEU A 268 -14.17 7.28 7.13
CA LEU A 268 -14.83 6.53 6.05
C LEU A 268 -16.24 7.07 5.78
N ALA A 269 -17.02 7.39 6.82
CA ALA A 269 -18.39 7.91 6.67
C ALA A 269 -18.40 9.33 6.08
N LYS A 270 -17.39 10.15 6.41
CA LYS A 270 -17.25 11.49 5.82
C LYS A 270 -16.93 11.41 4.32
N LEU A 271 -16.13 10.42 3.91
CA LEU A 271 -15.66 10.28 2.53
C LEU A 271 -16.60 9.44 1.66
N PHE A 272 -17.32 8.49 2.24
CA PHE A 272 -18.14 7.50 1.52
C PHE A 272 -19.39 7.13 2.34
N PRO A 273 -20.33 8.07 2.53
CA PRO A 273 -21.50 7.86 3.38
C PRO A 273 -22.47 6.79 2.86
N GLU A 274 -22.37 6.38 1.60
CA GLU A 274 -23.26 5.40 0.96
C GLU A 274 -22.97 3.95 1.38
N TYR A 275 -21.80 3.67 1.99
CA TYR A 275 -21.49 2.33 2.47
C TYR A 275 -22.13 2.03 3.85
N PRO A 276 -22.41 0.74 4.16
CA PRO A 276 -23.00 0.29 5.43
C PRO A 276 -22.00 0.30 6.61
N LEU A 277 -21.42 1.47 6.91
CA LEU A 277 -20.43 1.64 7.96
C LEU A 277 -21.04 1.47 9.36
N PRO A 278 -20.35 0.82 10.31
CA PRO A 278 -20.86 0.67 11.66
C PRO A 278 -20.82 1.98 12.43
N THR A 279 -21.93 2.30 13.11
CA THR A 279 -22.07 3.51 13.95
C THR A 279 -21.94 3.22 15.44
N ARG A 280 -21.93 1.95 15.85
CA ARG A 280 -21.89 1.52 17.26
C ARG A 280 -20.56 0.89 17.66
N CYS A 281 -20.14 1.20 18.89
CA CYS A 281 -19.01 0.54 19.54
C CYS A 281 -19.44 -0.85 20.04
N SER A 282 -18.56 -1.84 19.96
CA SER A 282 -18.82 -3.17 20.55
C SER A 282 -18.72 -3.19 22.08
N ASP A 283 -18.13 -2.14 22.67
CA ASP A 283 -17.99 -1.95 24.10
C ASP A 283 -18.49 -0.53 24.43
N GLU A 284 -19.73 -0.46 24.91
CA GLU A 284 -20.42 0.78 25.30
C GLU A 284 -20.32 1.04 26.81
N VAL A 285 -19.63 0.17 27.55
CA VAL A 285 -19.53 0.22 29.02
C VAL A 285 -18.24 0.89 29.47
N ASN A 286 -17.10 0.50 28.88
CA ASN A 286 -15.81 1.03 29.29
C ASN A 286 -15.51 2.38 28.62
N PRO A 287 -14.70 3.25 29.25
CA PRO A 287 -14.29 4.49 28.62
C PRO A 287 -13.54 4.23 27.30
N ARG A 288 -13.72 5.14 26.35
CA ARG A 288 -13.04 5.12 25.06
C ARG A 288 -11.52 5.08 25.25
N LYS A 289 -10.86 4.09 24.65
CA LYS A 289 -9.40 3.99 24.67
C LYS A 289 -8.77 5.21 23.97
N GLN A 290 -7.78 5.81 24.63
CA GLN A 290 -7.11 7.00 24.12
C GLN A 290 -5.91 6.62 23.22
N PRO A 291 -5.65 7.37 22.14
CA PRO A 291 -4.44 7.22 21.35
C PRO A 291 -3.18 7.33 22.22
N TYR A 292 -2.22 6.43 22.02
CA TYR A 292 -0.93 6.49 22.70
C TYR A 292 0.02 7.49 22.00
N LYS A 293 0.97 8.04 22.75
CA LYS A 293 2.03 8.89 22.21
C LYS A 293 3.08 8.03 21.52
N PHE A 294 3.59 8.47 20.37
CA PHE A 294 4.69 7.81 19.68
C PHE A 294 5.63 8.83 19.05
N SER A 295 6.82 8.40 18.63
CA SER A 295 7.79 9.20 17.89
C SER A 295 8.08 8.58 16.52
N ASN A 296 7.85 9.35 15.46
CA ASN A 296 8.35 9.05 14.10
C ASN A 296 9.48 10.00 13.71
N LYS A 297 10.11 10.65 14.70
CA LYS A 297 11.08 11.73 14.49
C LYS A 297 12.25 11.28 13.62
N ARG A 298 12.76 10.06 13.83
CA ARG A 298 13.92 9.54 13.07
C ARG A 298 13.69 9.51 11.56
N LEU A 299 12.47 9.19 11.10
CA LEU A 299 12.14 9.22 9.67
C LEU A 299 11.92 10.65 9.16
N ARG A 300 11.30 11.51 9.98
CA ARG A 300 11.16 12.95 9.65
C ARG A 300 12.51 13.64 9.53
N ASP A 301 13.47 13.29 10.37
CA ASP A 301 14.84 13.80 10.32
C ASP A 301 15.58 13.38 9.04
N LEU A 302 15.17 12.27 8.40
CA LEU A 302 15.61 11.86 7.05
C LEU A 302 14.77 12.51 5.93
N GLY A 303 13.95 13.51 6.26
CA GLY A 303 13.11 14.23 5.31
C GLY A 303 11.88 13.46 4.82
N LEU A 304 11.44 12.43 5.52
CA LEU A 304 10.17 11.76 5.19
C LEU A 304 8.99 12.61 5.67
N GLU A 305 8.14 13.00 4.73
CA GLU A 305 6.83 13.58 5.00
C GLU A 305 5.78 12.46 4.98
N PHE A 306 4.90 12.47 5.98
CA PHE A 306 3.87 11.44 6.12
C PHE A 306 2.55 11.91 5.53
N THR A 307 1.95 11.06 4.71
CA THR A 307 0.63 11.24 4.12
C THR A 307 -0.44 11.18 5.21
N PRO A 308 -1.33 12.19 5.34
CA PRO A 308 -2.35 12.21 6.39
C PRO A 308 -3.29 10.99 6.36
N ALA A 309 -3.71 10.51 7.54
CA ALA A 309 -4.55 9.30 7.64
C ALA A 309 -5.85 9.36 6.80
N ILE A 310 -6.50 10.51 6.69
CA ILE A 310 -7.71 10.65 5.87
C ILE A 310 -7.43 10.34 4.38
N ARG A 311 -6.28 10.80 3.86
CA ARG A 311 -5.83 10.50 2.50
C ARG A 311 -5.54 9.03 2.32
N CYS A 312 -4.94 8.40 3.33
CA CYS A 312 -4.67 6.96 3.33
C CYS A 312 -5.95 6.13 3.13
N PHE A 313 -7.02 6.47 3.87
CA PHE A 313 -8.29 5.77 3.74
C PHE A 313 -8.97 6.05 2.40
N TYR A 314 -8.97 7.31 1.95
CA TYR A 314 -9.49 7.66 0.63
C TYR A 314 -8.85 6.86 -0.50
N ASP A 315 -7.51 6.87 -0.59
CA ASP A 315 -6.79 6.15 -1.66
C ASP A 315 -6.99 4.63 -1.56
N THR A 316 -7.18 4.09 -0.34
CA THR A 316 -7.54 2.69 -0.13
C THR A 316 -8.90 2.36 -0.75
N VAL A 317 -9.94 3.14 -0.42
CA VAL A 317 -11.30 2.87 -0.93
C VAL A 317 -11.38 3.07 -2.44
N LYS A 318 -10.72 4.11 -2.98
CA LYS A 318 -10.65 4.30 -4.43
C LYS A 318 -10.00 3.11 -5.14
N SER A 319 -8.90 2.60 -4.61
CA SER A 319 -8.27 1.41 -5.17
C SER A 319 -9.14 0.16 -5.07
N LEU A 320 -9.90 -0.02 -3.99
CA LEU A 320 -10.87 -1.11 -3.86
C LEU A 320 -12.01 -1.01 -4.88
N GLN A 321 -12.50 0.20 -5.16
CA GLN A 321 -13.51 0.45 -6.19
C GLN A 321 -12.97 0.16 -7.59
N GLU A 322 -11.79 0.68 -7.93
CA GLU A 322 -11.13 0.47 -9.23
C GLU A 322 -10.85 -1.01 -9.51
N LYS A 323 -10.58 -1.81 -8.47
CA LYS A 323 -10.38 -3.26 -8.57
C LYS A 323 -11.66 -4.07 -8.48
N GLY A 324 -12.83 -3.43 -8.42
CA GLY A 324 -14.14 -4.10 -8.35
C GLY A 324 -14.40 -4.83 -7.02
N CYS A 325 -13.62 -4.57 -5.98
CA CYS A 325 -13.83 -5.14 -4.65
C CYS A 325 -14.94 -4.42 -3.87
N LEU A 326 -15.26 -3.19 -4.26
CA LEU A 326 -16.39 -2.42 -3.78
C LEU A 326 -17.12 -1.77 -4.95
N PRO A 327 -18.46 -1.59 -4.88
CA PRO A 327 -19.17 -0.82 -5.87
C PRO A 327 -18.70 0.63 -5.87
N ALA A 328 -18.60 1.25 -7.05
CA ALA A 328 -18.29 2.67 -7.15
C ALA A 328 -19.44 3.49 -6.53
N VAL A 329 -19.08 4.39 -5.62
CA VAL A 329 -19.99 5.38 -5.02
C VAL A 329 -19.42 6.78 -5.17
N ALA A 330 -20.28 7.80 -5.09
CA ALA A 330 -19.84 9.18 -5.06
C ALA A 330 -18.91 9.43 -3.86
N SER A 331 -17.96 10.33 -4.02
CA SER A 331 -17.08 10.75 -2.93
C SER A 331 -16.56 12.15 -3.21
N PRO A 332 -16.27 12.95 -2.17
CA PRO A 332 -15.60 14.22 -2.38
C PRO A 332 -14.21 14.01 -2.97
N MET A 333 -13.72 15.00 -3.71
CA MET A 333 -12.31 15.08 -4.02
C MET A 333 -11.57 15.57 -2.79
N ILE A 334 -10.36 15.04 -2.56
CA ILE A 334 -9.49 15.53 -1.49
C ILE A 334 -8.11 15.88 -2.05
N ASP A 335 -7.50 16.93 -1.49
CA ASP A 335 -6.14 17.33 -1.82
C ASP A 335 -5.09 16.38 -1.19
N GLU A 336 -3.81 16.71 -1.33
CA GLU A 336 -2.69 15.94 -0.76
C GLU A 336 -2.62 16.03 0.78
N ASN A 337 -3.15 17.11 1.35
CA ASN A 337 -3.21 17.35 2.79
C ASN A 337 -4.45 16.73 3.44
N GLY A 338 -5.34 16.13 2.64
CA GLY A 338 -6.57 15.49 3.11
C GLY A 338 -7.74 16.45 3.33
N ASN A 339 -7.68 17.68 2.81
CA ASN A 339 -8.79 18.61 2.81
C ASN A 339 -9.78 18.23 1.71
N ILE A 340 -11.07 18.33 2.02
CA ILE A 340 -12.13 18.16 1.01
C ILE A 340 -12.14 19.39 0.11
N ILE A 341 -12.09 19.15 -1.20
CA ILE A 341 -12.17 20.19 -2.23
C ILE A 341 -13.63 20.25 -2.69
N ASP A 342 -14.31 21.35 -2.37
CA ASP A 342 -15.59 21.66 -3.01
C ASP A 342 -15.30 22.10 -4.45
N ILE A 343 -15.67 21.25 -5.41
CA ILE A 343 -15.77 21.70 -6.79
C ILE A 343 -17.05 22.53 -6.84
N ALA A 344 -16.93 23.85 -6.75
CA ALA A 344 -18.01 24.74 -7.12
C ALA A 344 -18.47 24.32 -8.53
N SER A 345 -19.73 23.89 -8.64
CA SER A 345 -20.42 23.72 -9.92
C SER A 345 -20.12 24.95 -10.78
N PRO A 346 -19.81 24.82 -12.09
CA PRO A 346 -19.64 26.01 -12.93
C PRO A 346 -20.89 26.86 -12.77
N GLU A 347 -20.72 28.08 -12.27
CA GLU A 347 -21.77 29.08 -12.25
C GLU A 347 -22.27 29.18 -13.69
N THR A 348 -23.58 28.96 -13.87
CA THR A 348 -24.25 29.30 -15.12
C THR A 348 -24.04 30.79 -15.34
N GLU A 349 -23.10 31.15 -16.24
CA GLU A 349 -23.04 32.49 -16.79
C GLU A 349 -24.41 32.80 -17.39
N GLU A 350 -25.17 33.66 -16.73
CA GLU A 350 -26.32 34.33 -17.31
C GLU A 350 -25.81 35.06 -18.55
N ILE A 351 -26.13 34.52 -19.72
CA ILE A 351 -25.96 35.21 -21.00
C ILE A 351 -26.93 36.39 -20.97
N HIS A 352 -26.42 37.57 -20.61
CA HIS A 352 -27.08 38.83 -20.90
C HIS A 352 -27.20 38.96 -22.43
N HIS A 353 -28.42 38.76 -22.93
CA HIS A 353 -28.78 39.09 -24.30
C HIS A 353 -28.65 40.61 -24.51
N GLU A 354 -27.52 41.05 -25.06
CA GLU A 354 -27.43 42.32 -25.76
C GLU A 354 -28.34 42.27 -27.00
N LYS A 355 -29.27 43.23 -27.08
CA LYS A 355 -30.15 43.45 -28.23
C LYS A 355 -29.33 43.95 -29.41
N GLY A 356 -28.80 43.01 -30.20
CA GLY A 356 -28.25 43.25 -31.53
C GLY A 356 -29.35 43.29 -32.59
N HIS A 357 -29.43 44.42 -33.27
CA HIS A 357 -30.32 44.76 -34.38
C HIS A 357 -30.17 43.76 -35.56
N PHE A 358 -31.25 43.07 -35.94
CA PHE A 358 -31.30 42.30 -37.20
C PHE A 358 -31.92 43.15 -38.32
N PRO A 359 -31.36 43.16 -39.55
CA PRO A 359 -32.06 43.70 -40.70
C PRO A 359 -33.14 42.73 -41.18
N THR A 360 -34.31 43.30 -41.50
CA THR A 360 -35.46 42.67 -42.13
C THR A 360 -35.12 42.11 -43.52
N ILE A 361 -35.50 40.86 -43.79
CA ILE A 361 -35.65 40.33 -45.16
C ILE A 361 -37.03 39.67 -45.27
N ASN A 362 -37.73 40.07 -46.34
CA ASN A 362 -39.12 39.74 -46.66
C ASN A 362 -39.37 38.24 -46.87
N SER A 363 -40.57 37.85 -46.46
CA SER A 363 -41.26 36.63 -46.85
C SER A 363 -41.54 36.62 -48.35
N ASP A 364 -41.18 35.54 -49.02
CA ASP A 364 -41.94 34.85 -50.06
C ASP A 364 -40.96 34.01 -50.87
N GLU A 365 -40.87 32.70 -50.58
CA GLU A 365 -40.82 31.66 -51.61
C GLU A 365 -40.65 30.24 -51.03
N ILE A 366 -41.43 29.33 -51.63
CA ILE A 366 -41.27 27.86 -51.67
C ILE A 366 -41.96 27.08 -50.54
N ASN A 367 -43.24 26.83 -50.80
CA ASN A 367 -43.98 25.66 -50.36
C ASN A 367 -44.36 24.88 -51.63
N GLU A 368 -43.82 23.68 -51.83
CA GLU A 368 -44.48 22.54 -52.51
C GLU A 368 -43.47 21.43 -52.83
N ASN A 369 -43.60 20.28 -52.14
CA ASN A 369 -43.62 18.92 -52.70
C ASN A 369 -43.18 17.87 -51.67
N ARG A 370 -44.15 17.30 -50.94
CA ARG A 370 -44.06 15.95 -50.37
C ARG A 370 -45.40 15.25 -50.48
N LYS A 371 -45.50 14.31 -51.41
CA LYS A 371 -46.58 13.31 -51.48
C LYS A 371 -45.98 11.93 -51.82
N LEU A 372 -46.33 10.96 -50.99
CA LEU A 372 -46.52 9.52 -51.27
C LEU A 372 -45.23 8.69 -51.47
N ASN A 373 -45.08 7.46 -50.99
CA ASN A 373 -46.06 6.40 -50.70
C ASN A 373 -45.57 5.38 -49.65
N HIS A 374 -46.54 4.78 -48.96
CA HIS A 374 -46.46 3.57 -48.13
C HIS A 374 -46.37 2.29 -48.98
N ASN A 375 -45.72 1.26 -48.41
CA ASN A 375 -46.02 -0.19 -48.51
C ASN A 375 -44.94 -0.89 -47.64
N GLY A 376 -45.20 -1.62 -46.55
CA GLY A 376 -46.31 -2.49 -46.23
C GLY A 376 -45.90 -3.95 -46.46
N LYS A 377 -45.37 -4.64 -45.42
CA LYS A 377 -45.60 -6.06 -45.08
C LYS A 377 -44.69 -6.57 -43.96
N THR A 378 -45.33 -7.11 -42.93
CA THR A 378 -44.83 -8.02 -41.90
C THR A 378 -44.81 -9.46 -42.43
N LEU A 379 -43.89 -10.29 -41.90
CA LEU A 379 -44.04 -11.74 -41.80
C LEU A 379 -43.24 -12.25 -40.59
N ASP A 380 -43.74 -13.35 -40.05
CA ASP A 380 -43.79 -13.72 -38.65
C ASP A 380 -42.99 -15.02 -38.38
N ALA A 381 -42.80 -15.32 -37.09
CA ALA A 381 -42.59 -16.63 -36.47
C ALA A 381 -41.27 -17.43 -36.64
N GLN A 382 -40.55 -17.52 -35.50
CA GLN A 382 -40.05 -18.71 -34.79
C GLN A 382 -39.46 -19.90 -35.58
N THR A 383 -38.32 -20.45 -35.12
CA THR A 383 -38.19 -21.85 -34.62
C THR A 383 -36.72 -22.21 -34.25
N LEU A 384 -36.55 -22.62 -32.98
CA LEU A 384 -35.64 -23.63 -32.40
C LEU A 384 -34.10 -23.66 -32.63
N SER A 385 -33.42 -23.63 -31.47
CA SER A 385 -32.50 -24.67 -30.94
C SER A 385 -31.00 -24.67 -31.28
N ARG A 386 -30.24 -24.74 -30.16
CA ARG A 386 -29.06 -25.59 -29.87
C ARG A 386 -27.67 -25.20 -30.41
N GLU A 387 -26.79 -25.08 -29.40
CA GLU A 387 -25.45 -25.67 -29.28
C GLU A 387 -24.24 -25.00 -29.97
N SER A 388 -23.33 -24.56 -29.08
CA SER A 388 -21.87 -24.78 -29.11
C SER A 388 -21.00 -23.97 -30.08
N CYS A 389 -20.30 -22.97 -29.53
CA CYS A 389 -18.84 -23.01 -29.37
C CYS A 389 -18.38 -22.04 -28.29
#